data_AF-A0A7S3GF77-F1
#
_entry.id   AF-A0A7S3GF77-F1
#
_cell.length_a   1.000
_cell.length_b   1.000
_cell.length_c   1.000
_cell.angle_alpha   90.00
_cell.angle_beta   90.00
_cell.angle_gamma   90.00
#
_symmetry.space_group_name_H-M   'P 1'
#
loop_
_entity.id
_entity.type
_entity.pdbx_description
1 polymer ?
#
loop_
_entity_poly.entity_id
_entity_poly.type
_entity_poly.pdbx_seq_one_letter_code
_entity_poly.pdbx_strand_id
1 'polypeptide(L)'
;MDALCTVRNLIAPPPSSSNKGELRDDTKEFQKGARSDLRSRRIFTIDPPSSSDLDDALSCKYMDDGTFEVGVHIADVSYYVREGSEMYNQARHRSTSVYFAHTCIHMLGDEYVQKCSLLPGQDRLAFSVVWKISGKGEVLRTHFEKSIVRSCAKLSYAHAQAVIDEKEGSKEEIERCLHPNGGGHSSYAVVKDILELSRLARIMRARRQRRGAVVLDRPERKFELDRDGLPLSYDVVSKMESQLMVEEYMCLANASVGEKIRNAYPNRALLRTHPPFKMEKMAELSACVSDYLNMKVEVTTAKGL
;
A
#
# COMPACT_ATOMS: atom_id res chain seq x y z
N MET A 1 -18.05 29.11 11.50
CA MET A 1 -18.34 28.04 10.53
C MET A 1 -18.51 26.76 11.31
N ASP A 2 -19.73 26.24 11.34
CA ASP A 2 -20.16 25.16 12.23
C ASP A 2 -19.40 23.86 11.92
N ALA A 3 -18.68 23.31 12.90
CA ALA A 3 -18.00 22.03 12.78
C ALA A 3 -18.96 20.88 12.40
N LEU A 4 -20.24 21.01 12.78
CA LEU A 4 -21.32 20.10 12.42
C LEU A 4 -21.72 20.17 10.94
N CYS A 5 -21.56 21.32 10.28
CA CYS A 5 -21.83 21.46 8.85
C CYS A 5 -20.74 20.77 8.01
N THR A 6 -19.48 20.87 8.45
CA THR A 6 -18.35 20.19 7.82
C THR A 6 -18.49 18.67 7.89
N VAL A 7 -18.92 18.13 9.04
CA VAL A 7 -19.14 16.70 9.22
C VAL A 7 -20.33 16.19 8.39
N ARG A 8 -21.44 16.94 8.30
CA ARG A 8 -22.59 16.58 7.45
C ARG A 8 -22.22 16.49 5.96
N ASN A 9 -21.40 17.41 5.46
CA ASN A 9 -20.95 17.39 4.07
C ASN A 9 -19.92 16.29 3.78
N LEU A 10 -19.19 15.81 4.80
CA LEU A 10 -18.31 14.64 4.70
C LEU A 10 -19.11 13.32 4.72
N ILE A 11 -20.20 13.25 5.49
CA ILE A 11 -21.03 12.03 5.63
C ILE A 11 -21.92 11.79 4.42
N ALA A 12 -22.23 12.82 3.62
CA ALA A 12 -22.96 12.61 2.38
C ALA A 12 -22.16 11.63 1.49
N PRO A 13 -22.75 10.48 1.10
CA PRO A 13 -22.08 9.58 0.17
C PRO A 13 -21.70 10.38 -1.07
N PRO A 14 -20.53 10.12 -1.68
CA PRO A 14 -20.22 10.75 -2.95
C PRO A 14 -21.41 10.46 -3.88
N PRO A 15 -21.94 11.46 -4.61
CA PRO A 15 -23.04 11.20 -5.51
C PRO A 15 -22.64 10.01 -6.38
N SER A 16 -23.50 8.99 -6.43
CA SER A 16 -23.40 8.00 -7.50
C SER A 16 -23.36 8.78 -8.80
N SER A 17 -22.55 8.34 -9.77
CA SER A 17 -22.46 9.05 -11.03
C SER A 17 -23.86 9.04 -11.67
N SER A 18 -24.64 10.10 -11.42
CA SER A 18 -25.94 10.27 -12.06
C SER A 18 -25.73 10.47 -13.56
N ASN A 19 -24.51 10.85 -13.95
CA ASN A 19 -23.95 10.75 -15.29
C ASN A 19 -23.02 9.55 -15.44
N LYS A 20 -23.59 8.40 -15.86
CA LYS A 20 -22.86 7.24 -16.41
C LYS A 20 -21.86 7.59 -17.55
N GLY A 21 -21.85 8.83 -18.03
CA GLY A 21 -20.99 9.32 -19.11
C GLY A 21 -19.60 9.84 -18.71
N GLU A 22 -19.27 9.98 -17.41
CA GLU A 22 -17.96 10.53 -17.00
C GLU A 22 -16.85 9.48 -16.83
N LEU A 23 -17.20 8.22 -16.53
CA LEU A 23 -16.21 7.17 -16.30
C LEU A 23 -15.62 6.69 -17.64
N ARG A 24 -14.31 6.87 -17.83
CA ARG A 24 -13.66 6.48 -19.08
C ARG A 24 -13.70 4.97 -19.30
N ASP A 25 -14.04 4.59 -20.52
CA ASP A 25 -13.89 3.24 -21.03
C ASP A 25 -12.40 2.86 -21.10
N ASP A 26 -12.05 1.73 -20.48
CA ASP A 26 -10.72 1.13 -20.44
C ASP A 26 -10.55 -0.01 -21.46
N THR A 27 -11.62 -0.42 -22.17
CA THR A 27 -11.63 -1.57 -23.08
C THR A 27 -10.52 -1.52 -24.12
N LYS A 28 -10.27 -0.32 -24.71
CA LYS A 28 -9.21 -0.13 -25.71
C LYS A 28 -7.81 -0.16 -25.10
N GLU A 29 -7.66 0.21 -23.83
CA GLU A 29 -6.36 0.22 -23.15
C GLU A 29 -5.84 -1.19 -22.90
N PHE A 30 -6.72 -2.19 -22.88
CA PHE A 30 -6.34 -3.61 -22.76
C PHE A 30 -5.82 -4.23 -24.07
N GLN A 31 -5.80 -3.46 -25.16
CA GLN A 31 -5.23 -3.85 -26.44
C GLN A 31 -3.71 -3.55 -26.49
N LYS A 32 -2.99 -4.28 -27.35
CA LYS A 32 -1.53 -4.18 -27.46
C LYS A 32 -1.13 -2.82 -28.06
N GLY A 33 -0.33 -2.02 -27.35
CA GLY A 33 0.36 -0.85 -27.95
C GLY A 33 0.62 0.35 -27.06
N ALA A 34 -0.21 0.63 -26.05
CA ALA A 34 -0.10 1.86 -25.23
C ALA A 34 0.49 1.64 -23.83
N ARG A 35 0.35 0.42 -23.28
CA ARG A 35 0.76 0.06 -21.92
C ARG A 35 1.53 -1.25 -21.95
N SER A 36 2.43 -1.42 -20.99
CA SER A 36 3.13 -2.68 -20.79
C SER A 36 2.16 -3.76 -20.33
N ASP A 37 2.17 -4.90 -21.01
CA ASP A 37 1.32 -6.03 -20.65
C ASP A 37 2.01 -6.90 -19.60
N LEU A 38 1.54 -6.79 -18.35
CA LEU A 38 2.07 -7.53 -17.20
C LEU A 38 1.09 -8.61 -16.74
N ARG A 39 0.05 -8.92 -17.51
CA ARG A 39 -1.01 -9.88 -17.12
C ARG A 39 -0.52 -11.32 -16.93
N SER A 40 0.63 -11.65 -17.50
CA SER A 40 1.28 -12.96 -17.32
C SER A 40 2.19 -13.02 -16.08
N ARG A 41 2.41 -11.90 -15.40
CA ARG A 41 3.20 -11.86 -14.16
C ARG A 41 2.38 -12.35 -12.99
N ARG A 42 3.06 -13.00 -12.05
CA ARG A 42 2.50 -13.36 -10.74
C ARG A 42 2.36 -12.10 -9.90
N ILE A 43 1.18 -11.49 -9.97
CA ILE A 43 0.82 -10.28 -9.24
C ILE A 43 -0.27 -10.65 -8.24
N PHE A 44 -0.17 -10.21 -7.00
CA PHE A 44 -1.19 -10.44 -5.96
C PHE A 44 -1.26 -9.25 -5.01
N THR A 45 -2.40 -9.08 -4.33
CA THR A 45 -2.57 -8.03 -3.32
C THR A 45 -2.49 -8.65 -1.91
N ILE A 46 -2.08 -7.86 -0.91
CA ILE A 46 -2.03 -8.28 0.50
C ILE A 46 -2.60 -7.14 1.36
N ASP A 47 -3.82 -7.34 1.85
CA ASP A 47 -4.63 -6.28 2.43
C ASP A 47 -5.32 -6.73 3.74
N PRO A 48 -5.95 -5.81 4.49
CA PRO A 48 -6.96 -6.20 5.46
C PRO A 48 -8.08 -7.04 4.81
N PRO A 49 -8.64 -8.04 5.51
CA PRO A 49 -9.65 -8.94 4.93
C PRO A 49 -10.91 -8.20 4.46
N SER A 50 -11.27 -7.11 5.14
CA SER A 50 -12.43 -6.26 4.84
C SER A 50 -12.23 -5.30 3.67
N SER A 51 -11.01 -5.14 3.13
CA SER A 51 -10.72 -4.16 2.09
C SER A 51 -11.37 -4.53 0.76
N SER A 52 -11.99 -3.56 0.09
CA SER A 52 -12.55 -3.69 -1.26
C SER A 52 -11.85 -2.77 -2.26
N ASP A 53 -11.19 -1.74 -1.77
CA ASP A 53 -10.35 -0.74 -2.43
C ASP A 53 -8.88 -1.19 -2.44
N LEU A 54 -8.53 -2.13 -3.33
CA LEU A 54 -7.17 -2.69 -3.43
C LEU A 54 -6.33 -1.80 -4.34
N ASP A 55 -5.58 -0.86 -3.75
CA ASP A 55 -4.81 0.14 -4.49
C ASP A 55 -3.45 -0.36 -4.96
N ASP A 56 -2.84 -1.29 -4.24
CA ASP A 56 -1.51 -1.81 -4.51
C ASP A 56 -1.45 -3.34 -4.66
N ALA A 57 -0.54 -3.78 -5.51
CA ALA A 57 -0.23 -5.18 -5.71
C ALA A 57 1.29 -5.37 -5.85
N LEU A 58 1.77 -6.56 -5.49
CA LEU A 58 3.17 -6.92 -5.52
C LEU A 58 3.43 -8.04 -6.53
N SER A 59 4.62 -8.03 -7.12
CA SER A 59 5.19 -9.18 -7.84
C SER A 59 6.65 -9.37 -7.52
N CYS A 60 7.12 -10.62 -7.60
CA CYS A 60 8.51 -10.98 -7.41
C CYS A 60 8.91 -12.06 -8.40
N LYS A 61 10.08 -11.89 -9.03
CA LYS A 61 10.65 -12.89 -9.92
C LYS A 61 12.15 -12.98 -9.68
N TYR A 62 12.61 -14.18 -9.31
CA TYR A 62 14.04 -14.48 -9.31
C TYR A 62 14.58 -14.56 -10.74
N MET A 63 15.75 -13.99 -10.97
CA MET A 63 16.41 -13.89 -12.28
C MET A 63 17.66 -14.79 -12.30
N ASP A 64 18.05 -15.23 -13.50
CA ASP A 64 19.16 -16.18 -13.68
C ASP A 64 20.52 -15.66 -13.19
N ASP A 65 20.68 -14.33 -13.10
CA ASP A 65 21.88 -13.66 -12.61
C ASP A 65 21.93 -13.49 -11.09
N GLY A 66 21.01 -14.13 -10.35
CA GLY A 66 20.94 -14.05 -8.89
C GLY A 66 20.29 -12.78 -8.36
N THR A 67 19.70 -11.96 -9.23
CA THR A 67 18.92 -10.79 -8.84
C THR A 67 17.43 -11.09 -8.84
N PHE A 68 16.66 -10.11 -8.37
CA PHE A 68 15.21 -10.17 -8.28
C PHE A 68 14.62 -9.04 -9.10
N GLU A 69 13.61 -9.33 -9.91
CA GLU A 69 12.72 -8.34 -10.46
C GLU A 69 11.50 -8.21 -9.55
N VAL A 70 11.37 -7.09 -8.85
CA VAL A 70 10.28 -6.82 -7.91
C VAL A 70 9.43 -5.69 -8.44
N GLY A 71 8.11 -5.86 -8.44
CA GLY A 71 7.15 -4.86 -8.90
C GLY A 71 6.20 -4.42 -7.79
N VAL A 72 5.97 -3.12 -7.70
CA VAL A 72 4.81 -2.52 -7.04
C VAL A 72 3.91 -1.96 -8.13
N HIS A 73 2.65 -2.39 -8.14
CA HIS A 73 1.66 -2.04 -9.14
C HIS A 73 0.55 -1.25 -8.45
N ILE A 74 0.43 0.04 -8.77
CA ILE A 74 -0.57 0.92 -8.16
C ILE A 74 -1.74 1.12 -9.13
N ALA A 75 -2.98 1.07 -8.66
CA ALA A 75 -4.16 1.37 -9.47
C ALA A 75 -4.01 2.69 -10.25
N ASP A 76 -4.27 2.70 -11.57
CA ASP A 76 -4.16 3.91 -12.40
C ASP A 76 -5.40 4.81 -12.27
N VAL A 77 -5.64 5.32 -11.06
CA VAL A 77 -6.74 6.26 -10.76
C VAL A 77 -6.71 7.48 -11.69
N SER A 78 -5.52 7.94 -12.07
CA SER A 78 -5.32 9.09 -12.96
C SER A 78 -5.89 8.90 -14.37
N TYR A 79 -6.11 7.65 -14.79
CA TYR A 79 -6.78 7.35 -16.05
C TYR A 79 -8.27 7.73 -15.98
N TYR A 80 -8.93 7.38 -14.89
CA TYR A 80 -10.37 7.54 -14.68
C TYR A 80 -10.76 8.91 -14.13
N VAL A 81 -9.96 9.48 -13.23
CA VAL A 81 -10.22 10.79 -12.60
C VAL A 81 -9.43 11.86 -13.35
N ARG A 82 -10.09 12.56 -14.28
CA ARG A 82 -9.47 13.57 -15.14
C ARG A 82 -9.57 14.96 -14.53
N GLU A 83 -8.49 15.72 -14.61
CA GLU A 83 -8.47 17.12 -14.19
C GLU A 83 -9.64 17.89 -14.82
N GLY A 84 -10.38 18.61 -13.98
CA GLY A 84 -11.57 19.38 -14.36
C GLY A 84 -12.90 18.64 -14.33
N SER A 85 -12.93 17.30 -14.19
CA SER A 85 -14.19 16.55 -14.05
C SER A 85 -14.88 16.79 -12.70
N GLU A 86 -16.16 16.44 -12.58
CA GLU A 86 -16.87 16.54 -11.30
C GLU A 86 -16.19 15.67 -10.23
N MET A 87 -15.89 14.41 -10.57
CA MET A 87 -15.16 13.51 -9.67
C MET A 87 -13.80 14.08 -9.26
N TYR A 88 -13.05 14.74 -10.15
CA TYR A 88 -11.77 15.37 -9.78
C TYR A 88 -11.96 16.48 -8.76
N ASN A 89 -12.96 17.36 -8.95
CA ASN A 89 -13.23 18.45 -8.03
C ASN A 89 -13.67 17.94 -6.65
N GLN A 90 -14.48 16.88 -6.62
CA GLN A 90 -14.89 16.23 -5.38
C GLN A 90 -13.73 15.52 -4.68
N ALA A 91 -12.92 14.74 -5.40
CA ALA A 91 -11.74 14.09 -4.85
C ALA A 91 -10.77 15.12 -4.26
N ARG A 92 -10.55 16.24 -4.98
CA ARG A 92 -9.74 17.37 -4.50
C ARG A 92 -10.31 18.00 -3.23
N HIS A 93 -11.65 18.12 -3.13
CA HIS A 93 -12.30 18.66 -1.94
C HIS A 93 -12.18 17.71 -0.75
N ARG A 94 -12.40 16.40 -0.94
CA ARG A 94 -12.33 15.37 0.09
C ARG A 94 -10.90 15.07 0.55
N SER A 95 -9.92 15.20 -0.35
CA SER A 95 -8.48 14.96 -0.17
C SER A 95 -8.06 13.53 0.17
N THR A 96 -8.79 12.83 1.04
CA THR A 96 -8.50 11.45 1.49
C THR A 96 -9.79 10.73 1.87
N SER A 97 -9.78 9.40 1.81
CA SER A 97 -10.81 8.58 2.45
C SER A 97 -10.67 8.66 3.98
N VAL A 98 -11.78 8.52 4.70
CA VAL A 98 -11.82 8.51 6.17
C VAL A 98 -12.34 7.17 6.65
N TYR A 99 -11.48 6.42 7.33
CA TYR A 99 -11.78 5.07 7.83
C TYR A 99 -12.26 5.13 9.29
N PHE A 100 -13.49 4.69 9.53
CA PHE A 100 -14.07 4.48 10.86
C PHE A 100 -14.05 2.98 11.21
N ALA A 101 -14.31 2.65 12.48
CA ALA A 101 -14.37 1.25 12.92
C ALA A 101 -15.43 0.42 12.17
N HIS A 102 -16.57 1.02 11.81
CA HIS A 102 -17.70 0.34 11.18
C HIS A 102 -17.91 0.67 9.70
N THR A 103 -17.22 1.69 9.17
CA THR A 103 -17.47 2.18 7.80
C THR A 103 -16.28 2.96 7.24
N CYS A 104 -16.28 3.17 5.93
CA CYS A 104 -15.34 4.05 5.25
C CYS A 104 -16.11 5.11 4.46
N ILE A 105 -15.72 6.36 4.61
CA ILE A 105 -16.15 7.43 3.71
C ILE A 105 -15.09 7.55 2.63
N HIS A 106 -15.37 6.99 1.46
CA HIS A 106 -14.43 6.99 0.35
C HIS A 106 -14.22 8.39 -0.25
N MET A 107 -12.97 8.68 -0.64
CA MET A 107 -12.60 9.86 -1.41
C MET A 107 -13.25 9.84 -2.80
N LEU A 108 -13.32 8.66 -3.42
CA LEU A 108 -13.88 8.43 -4.74
C LEU A 108 -15.27 7.79 -4.63
N GLY A 109 -16.11 7.96 -5.66
CA GLY A 109 -17.37 7.24 -5.75
C GLY A 109 -17.17 5.73 -5.94
N ASP A 110 -18.14 4.92 -5.50
CA ASP A 110 -18.05 3.45 -5.49
C ASP A 110 -17.69 2.85 -6.86
N GLU A 111 -18.22 3.40 -7.95
CA GLU A 111 -17.92 2.95 -9.31
C GLU A 111 -16.43 3.14 -9.67
N TYR A 112 -15.83 4.26 -9.24
CA TYR A 112 -14.40 4.52 -9.43
C TYR A 112 -13.55 3.59 -8.57
N VAL A 113 -13.95 3.36 -7.31
CA VAL A 113 -13.27 2.42 -6.42
C VAL A 113 -13.27 1.02 -7.02
N GLN A 114 -14.43 0.53 -7.49
CA GLN A 114 -14.55 -0.79 -8.10
C GLN A 114 -13.75 -0.94 -9.40
N LYS A 115 -13.68 0.12 -10.21
CA LYS A 115 -12.87 0.12 -11.45
C LYS A 115 -11.37 0.22 -11.20
N CYS A 116 -10.95 0.93 -10.17
CA CYS A 116 -9.53 1.10 -9.85
C CYS A 116 -8.97 -0.09 -9.07
N SER A 117 -9.77 -0.68 -8.18
CA SER A 117 -9.37 -1.80 -7.31
C SER A 117 -8.77 -2.96 -8.11
N LEU A 118 -7.58 -3.40 -7.70
CA LEU A 118 -6.77 -4.47 -8.30
C LEU A 118 -7.31 -5.87 -7.97
N LEU A 119 -8.63 -6.05 -8.18
CA LEU A 119 -9.35 -7.28 -7.91
C LEU A 119 -8.75 -8.47 -8.68
N PRO A 120 -8.73 -9.67 -8.06
CA PRO A 120 -8.15 -10.84 -8.68
C PRO A 120 -8.97 -11.34 -9.87
N GLY A 121 -8.29 -11.90 -10.87
CA GLY A 121 -8.89 -12.45 -12.08
C GLY A 121 -9.39 -11.43 -13.10
N GLN A 122 -9.18 -10.13 -12.86
CA GLN A 122 -9.65 -9.06 -13.75
C GLN A 122 -8.47 -8.25 -14.28
N ASP A 123 -8.58 -7.82 -15.54
CA ASP A 123 -7.63 -6.85 -16.10
C ASP A 123 -7.83 -5.48 -15.46
N ARG A 124 -6.72 -4.87 -15.05
CA ARG A 124 -6.70 -3.57 -14.41
C ARG A 124 -5.57 -2.71 -14.93
N LEU A 125 -5.85 -1.42 -15.09
CA LEU A 125 -4.84 -0.42 -15.42
C LEU A 125 -4.06 -0.08 -14.16
N ALA A 126 -2.74 -0.11 -14.26
CA ALA A 126 -1.85 0.21 -13.17
C ALA A 126 -0.73 1.15 -13.63
N PHE A 127 -0.14 1.85 -12.66
CA PHE A 127 1.15 2.48 -12.77
C PHE A 127 2.13 1.65 -11.95
N SER A 128 3.07 1.01 -12.63
CA SER A 128 4.04 0.10 -12.03
C SER A 128 5.38 0.78 -11.79
N VAL A 129 5.96 0.48 -10.63
CA VAL A 129 7.38 0.69 -10.33
C VAL A 129 8.02 -0.69 -10.26
N VAL A 130 9.00 -0.93 -11.12
CA VAL A 130 9.69 -2.22 -11.22
C VAL A 130 11.17 -2.00 -10.93
N TRP A 131 11.72 -2.79 -10.01
CA TRP A 131 13.13 -2.74 -9.64
C TRP A 131 13.84 -4.03 -10.02
N LYS A 132 15.10 -3.89 -10.40
CA LYS A 132 16.08 -4.97 -10.29
C LYS A 132 16.78 -4.83 -8.94
N ILE A 133 16.63 -5.81 -8.06
CA ILE A 133 17.14 -5.81 -6.68
C ILE A 133 18.16 -6.94 -6.53
N SER A 134 19.32 -6.67 -5.93
CA SER A 134 20.31 -7.71 -5.63
C SER A 134 19.82 -8.64 -4.51
N GLY A 135 20.43 -9.83 -4.37
CA GLY A 135 20.14 -10.71 -3.23
C GLY A 135 20.38 -10.08 -1.84
N LYS A 136 21.12 -8.96 -1.78
CA LYS A 136 21.37 -8.14 -0.60
C LYS A 136 20.38 -6.97 -0.45
N GLY A 137 19.28 -6.95 -1.19
CA GLY A 137 18.27 -5.90 -1.11
C GLY A 137 18.75 -4.53 -1.62
N GLU A 138 19.75 -4.48 -2.52
CA GLU A 138 20.20 -3.23 -3.14
C GLU A 138 19.47 -3.00 -4.45
N VAL A 139 18.91 -1.80 -4.63
CA VAL A 139 18.28 -1.42 -5.89
C VAL A 139 19.35 -1.13 -6.92
N LEU A 140 19.41 -1.96 -7.96
CA LEU A 140 20.37 -1.86 -9.07
C LEU A 140 19.80 -1.04 -10.22
N ARG A 141 18.48 -1.13 -10.45
CA ARG A 141 17.78 -0.39 -11.51
C ARG A 141 16.33 -0.15 -11.09
N THR A 142 15.79 0.99 -11.49
CA THR A 142 14.38 1.35 -11.33
C THR A 142 13.77 1.64 -12.70
N HIS A 143 12.58 1.12 -12.94
CA HIS A 143 11.78 1.38 -14.13
C HIS A 143 10.36 1.79 -13.73
N PHE A 144 9.76 2.70 -14.49
CA PHE A 144 8.41 3.19 -14.27
C PHE A 144 7.63 3.01 -15.57
N GLU A 145 6.45 2.39 -15.49
CA GLU A 145 5.63 2.13 -16.67
C GLU A 145 4.14 2.18 -16.35
N LYS A 146 3.36 2.66 -17.32
CA LYS A 146 1.92 2.40 -17.34
C LYS A 146 1.71 0.98 -17.83
N SER A 147 0.95 0.20 -17.08
CA SER A 147 0.82 -1.24 -17.28
C SER A 147 -0.62 -1.70 -17.25
N ILE A 148 -0.85 -2.89 -17.77
CA ILE A 148 -2.05 -3.69 -17.55
C ILE A 148 -1.63 -4.88 -16.68
N VAL A 149 -2.33 -5.07 -15.57
CA VAL A 149 -2.07 -6.16 -14.62
C VAL A 149 -3.29 -7.04 -14.47
N ARG A 150 -3.07 -8.28 -14.01
CA ARG A 150 -4.13 -9.18 -13.59
C ARG A 150 -3.70 -9.85 -12.30
N SER A 151 -4.31 -9.45 -11.19
CA SER A 151 -4.00 -10.07 -9.90
C SER A 151 -4.45 -11.53 -9.90
N CYS A 152 -3.62 -12.42 -9.39
CA CYS A 152 -3.90 -13.85 -9.29
C CYS A 152 -4.61 -14.22 -8.00
N ALA A 153 -4.46 -13.41 -6.96
CA ALA A 153 -5.05 -13.64 -5.64
C ALA A 153 -5.24 -12.33 -4.88
N LYS A 154 -6.30 -12.28 -4.07
CA LYS A 154 -6.46 -11.31 -2.98
C LYS A 154 -6.06 -12.00 -1.68
N LEU A 155 -4.94 -11.62 -1.10
CA LEU A 155 -4.45 -12.22 0.14
C LEU A 155 -4.74 -11.29 1.32
N SER A 156 -4.91 -11.88 2.50
CA SER A 156 -4.91 -11.13 3.75
C SER A 156 -3.51 -11.05 4.33
N TYR A 157 -3.25 -10.08 5.21
CA TYR A 157 -2.02 -10.08 6.01
C TYR A 157 -1.82 -11.38 6.79
N ALA A 158 -2.91 -12.04 7.23
CA ALA A 158 -2.84 -13.31 7.94
C ALA A 158 -2.37 -14.46 7.01
N HIS A 159 -2.84 -14.52 5.76
CA HIS A 159 -2.38 -15.51 4.79
C HIS A 159 -0.88 -15.36 4.51
N ALA A 160 -0.44 -14.12 4.23
CA ALA A 160 0.96 -13.83 4.00
C ALA A 160 1.82 -14.10 5.26
N GLN A 161 1.31 -13.80 6.45
CA GLN A 161 1.99 -14.10 7.71
C GLN A 161 2.13 -15.61 7.93
N ALA A 162 1.08 -16.40 7.68
CA ALA A 162 1.14 -17.84 7.79
C ALA A 162 2.19 -18.47 6.88
N VAL A 163 2.37 -17.93 5.67
CA VAL A 163 3.46 -18.30 4.76
C VAL A 163 4.82 -17.93 5.33
N ILE A 164 4.98 -16.70 5.83
CA ILE A 164 6.24 -16.21 6.42
C ILE A 164 6.66 -17.00 7.66
N ASP A 165 5.69 -17.45 8.44
CA ASP A 165 5.87 -18.28 9.64
C ASP A 165 6.04 -19.78 9.32
N GLU A 166 5.99 -20.15 8.04
CA GLU A 166 6.05 -21.54 7.56
C GLU A 166 5.00 -22.45 8.23
N LYS A 167 3.80 -21.93 8.47
CA LYS A 167 2.71 -22.71 9.09
C LYS A 167 2.26 -23.84 8.17
N GLU A 168 2.01 -25.00 8.77
CA GLU A 168 1.35 -26.12 8.10
C GLU A 168 -0.04 -25.67 7.60
N GLY A 169 -0.41 -26.07 6.38
CA GLY A 169 -1.68 -25.66 5.77
C GLY A 169 -1.65 -24.30 5.04
N SER A 170 -0.59 -23.50 5.20
CA SER A 170 -0.50 -22.15 4.59
C SER A 170 -0.57 -22.19 3.07
N LYS A 171 0.02 -23.21 2.43
CA LYS A 171 -0.04 -23.39 0.98
C LYS A 171 -1.47 -23.68 0.51
N GLU A 172 -2.20 -24.51 1.23
CA GLU A 172 -3.59 -24.86 0.93
C GLU A 172 -4.50 -23.63 1.10
N GLU A 173 -4.20 -22.74 2.06
CA GLU A 173 -4.85 -21.44 2.18
C GLU A 173 -4.58 -20.54 0.98
N ILE A 174 -3.32 -20.45 0.52
CA ILE A 174 -2.98 -19.70 -0.69
C ILE A 174 -3.70 -20.27 -1.92
N GLU A 175 -3.76 -21.60 -2.05
CA GLU A 175 -4.48 -22.27 -3.14
C GLU A 175 -5.96 -21.86 -3.17
N ARG A 176 -6.62 -21.78 -2.02
CA ARG A 176 -8.01 -21.31 -1.91
C ARG A 176 -8.21 -19.84 -2.30
N CYS A 177 -7.14 -19.02 -2.21
CA CYS A 177 -7.18 -17.61 -2.56
C CYS A 177 -6.90 -17.35 -4.04
N LEU A 178 -6.39 -18.34 -4.78
CA LEU A 178 -6.13 -18.20 -6.20
C LEU A 178 -7.44 -18.09 -6.98
N HIS A 179 -7.52 -17.07 -7.83
CA HIS A 179 -8.65 -16.89 -8.69
C HIS A 179 -8.49 -17.73 -9.98
N PRO A 180 -9.53 -18.43 -10.46
CA PRO A 180 -9.43 -19.28 -11.67
C PRO A 180 -8.94 -18.51 -12.91
N ASN A 181 -9.37 -17.26 -13.06
CA ASN A 181 -8.94 -16.37 -14.15
C ASN A 181 -7.61 -15.64 -13.86
N GLY A 182 -6.94 -15.94 -12.75
CA GLY A 182 -5.73 -15.26 -12.25
C GLY A 182 -4.43 -15.66 -12.95
N GLY A 183 -4.47 -16.15 -14.18
CA GLY A 183 -3.27 -16.51 -14.95
C GLY A 183 -2.72 -17.91 -14.72
N GLY A 184 -3.41 -18.77 -13.97
CA GLY A 184 -3.03 -20.20 -13.81
C GLY A 184 -1.75 -20.43 -13.01
N HIS A 185 -1.40 -19.51 -12.11
CA HIS A 185 -0.23 -19.63 -11.25
C HIS A 185 -0.49 -20.61 -10.09
N SER A 186 0.53 -21.37 -9.69
CA SER A 186 0.40 -22.32 -8.57
C SER A 186 0.60 -21.63 -7.22
N SER A 187 -0.05 -22.17 -6.17
CA SER A 187 0.17 -21.73 -4.79
C SER A 187 1.63 -21.79 -4.38
N TYR A 188 2.36 -22.83 -4.81
CA TYR A 188 3.79 -22.97 -4.57
C TYR A 188 4.61 -21.77 -5.07
N ALA A 189 4.28 -21.27 -6.27
CA ALA A 189 4.96 -20.11 -6.84
C ALA A 189 4.67 -18.83 -6.06
N VAL A 190 3.42 -18.61 -5.65
CA VAL A 190 3.01 -17.45 -4.84
C VAL A 190 3.66 -17.49 -3.45
N VAL A 191 3.69 -18.66 -2.80
CA VAL A 191 4.38 -18.89 -1.52
C VAL A 191 5.85 -18.51 -1.62
N LYS A 192 6.55 -18.98 -2.68
CA LYS A 192 7.95 -18.62 -2.92
C LYS A 192 8.15 -17.12 -3.08
N ASP A 193 7.27 -16.46 -3.83
CA ASP A 193 7.34 -15.01 -4.05
C ASP A 193 7.16 -14.23 -2.73
N ILE A 194 6.21 -14.63 -1.87
CA ILE A 194 6.00 -14.03 -0.55
C ILE A 194 7.24 -14.17 0.34
N LEU A 195 7.85 -15.36 0.38
CA LEU A 195 9.05 -15.61 1.18
C LEU A 195 10.23 -14.74 0.74
N GLU A 196 10.44 -14.61 -0.58
CA GLU A 196 11.50 -13.75 -1.12
C GLU A 196 11.22 -12.27 -0.89
N LEU A 197 9.97 -11.83 -1.06
CA LEU A 197 9.55 -10.47 -0.75
C LEU A 197 9.83 -10.14 0.72
N SER A 198 9.46 -11.03 1.65
CA SER A 198 9.68 -10.88 3.08
C SER A 198 11.18 -10.83 3.43
N ARG A 199 11.97 -11.75 2.86
CA ARG A 199 13.43 -11.79 3.07
C ARG A 199 14.10 -10.50 2.61
N LEU A 200 13.77 -10.01 1.41
CA LEU A 200 14.33 -8.76 0.89
C LEU A 200 13.86 -7.53 1.69
N ALA A 201 12.59 -7.49 2.09
CA ALA A 201 12.04 -6.42 2.92
C ALA A 201 12.77 -6.32 4.27
N ARG A 202 13.04 -7.44 4.95
CA ARG A 202 13.84 -7.49 6.19
C ARG A 202 15.21 -6.86 6.02
N ILE A 203 15.91 -7.18 4.92
CA ILE A 203 17.25 -6.67 4.63
C ILE A 203 17.21 -5.14 4.39
N MET A 204 16.25 -4.68 3.58
CA MET A 204 16.09 -3.26 3.27
C MET A 204 15.71 -2.44 4.51
N ARG A 205 14.74 -2.92 5.28
CA ARG A 205 14.30 -2.31 6.54
C ARG A 205 15.43 -2.21 7.56
N ALA A 206 16.22 -3.26 7.74
CA ALA A 206 17.38 -3.24 8.63
C ALA A 206 18.45 -2.23 8.15
N ARG A 207 18.66 -2.10 6.83
CA ARG A 207 19.55 -1.06 6.27
C ARG A 207 18.99 0.34 6.54
N ARG A 208 17.69 0.54 6.39
CA ARG A 208 17.00 1.82 6.65
C ARG A 208 17.10 2.23 8.13
N GLN A 209 16.89 1.30 9.06
CA GLN A 209 17.10 1.50 10.50
C GLN A 209 18.56 1.86 10.82
N ARG A 210 19.55 1.15 10.26
CA ARG A 210 20.98 1.49 10.44
C ARG A 210 21.34 2.90 9.94
N ARG A 211 20.58 3.43 8.98
CA ARG A 211 20.70 4.81 8.47
C ARG A 211 19.98 5.86 9.33
N GLY A 212 19.36 5.48 10.44
CA GLY A 212 18.67 6.38 11.36
C GLY A 212 17.19 6.57 11.07
N ALA A 213 16.53 5.57 10.46
CA ALA A 213 15.08 5.58 10.38
C ALA A 213 14.48 5.21 11.74
N VAL A 214 13.71 6.14 12.30
CA VAL A 214 13.00 5.95 13.57
C VAL A 214 11.82 5.00 13.36
N VAL A 215 11.68 4.02 14.25
CA VAL A 215 10.50 3.14 14.30
C VAL A 215 9.68 3.56 15.53
N LEU A 216 8.56 4.24 15.28
CA LEU A 216 7.58 4.54 16.30
C LEU A 216 6.43 3.56 16.15
N ASP A 217 6.49 2.44 16.87
CA ASP A 217 5.40 1.49 16.90
C ASP A 217 4.30 2.03 17.81
N ARG A 218 3.16 2.40 17.22
CA ARG A 218 1.97 2.79 17.97
C ARG A 218 0.99 1.65 17.84
N PRO A 219 0.68 0.94 18.94
CA PRO A 219 -0.29 -0.13 18.88
C PRO A 219 -1.64 0.42 18.45
N GLU A 220 -2.26 -0.25 17.48
CA GLU A 220 -3.58 0.10 17.00
C GLU A 220 -4.65 -0.69 17.75
N ARG A 221 -5.82 -0.08 17.95
CA ARG A 221 -6.98 -0.75 18.55
C ARG A 221 -7.92 -1.20 17.45
N LYS A 222 -8.23 -2.50 17.41
CA LYS A 222 -9.21 -3.08 16.50
C LYS A 222 -10.45 -3.46 17.29
N PHE A 223 -11.62 -3.01 16.84
CA PHE A 223 -12.89 -3.30 17.50
C PHE A 223 -13.60 -4.45 16.81
N GLU A 224 -14.17 -5.35 17.59
CA GLU A 224 -15.21 -6.27 17.14
C GLU A 224 -16.55 -5.58 17.34
N LEU A 225 -17.37 -5.52 16.29
CA LEU A 225 -18.65 -4.83 16.30
C LEU A 225 -19.79 -5.82 16.10
N ASP A 226 -20.93 -5.57 16.74
CA ASP A 226 -22.17 -6.29 16.47
C ASP A 226 -22.85 -5.83 15.17
N ARG A 227 -24.04 -6.35 14.89
CA ARG A 227 -24.81 -6.03 13.68
C ARG A 227 -25.32 -4.59 13.66
N ASP A 228 -25.46 -3.95 14.81
CA ASP A 228 -25.91 -2.57 14.96
C ASP A 228 -24.71 -1.59 14.97
N GLY A 229 -23.48 -2.10 14.83
CA GLY A 229 -22.25 -1.32 14.82
C GLY A 229 -21.73 -0.93 16.20
N LEU A 230 -22.26 -1.55 17.27
CA LEU A 230 -21.80 -1.32 18.64
C LEU A 230 -20.59 -2.19 18.96
N PRO A 231 -19.59 -1.67 19.70
CA PRO A 231 -18.40 -2.43 20.04
C PRO A 231 -18.70 -3.52 21.08
N LEU A 232 -18.44 -4.77 20.70
CA LEU A 232 -18.51 -5.94 21.58
C LEU A 232 -17.21 -6.12 22.38
N SER A 233 -16.08 -5.95 21.68
CA SER A 233 -14.74 -6.14 22.24
C SER A 233 -13.72 -5.28 21.48
N TYR A 234 -12.50 -5.17 22.02
CA TYR A 234 -11.38 -4.59 21.28
C TYR A 234 -10.08 -5.34 21.58
N ASP A 235 -9.23 -5.41 20.56
CA ASP A 235 -7.89 -5.95 20.65
C ASP A 235 -6.85 -4.86 20.39
N VAL A 236 -5.69 -5.00 21.03
CA VAL A 236 -4.51 -4.20 20.74
C VAL A 236 -3.64 -4.99 19.78
N VAL A 237 -3.56 -4.54 18.54
CA VAL A 237 -2.91 -5.29 17.45
C VAL A 237 -1.54 -4.67 17.17
N SER A 238 -0.50 -5.51 17.26
CA SER A 238 0.83 -5.17 16.78
C SER A 238 0.96 -5.45 15.29
N LYS A 239 1.89 -4.74 14.63
CA LYS A 239 2.15 -4.97 13.21
C LYS A 239 2.74 -6.36 12.98
N MET A 240 2.11 -7.11 12.08
CA MET A 240 2.61 -8.38 11.57
C MET A 240 3.81 -8.15 10.64
N GLU A 241 4.66 -9.16 10.48
CA GLU A 241 5.78 -9.09 9.54
C GLU A 241 5.31 -8.96 8.08
N SER A 242 4.16 -9.55 7.74
CA SER A 242 3.52 -9.37 6.44
C SER A 242 3.11 -7.91 6.17
N GLN A 243 2.63 -7.20 7.19
CA GLN A 243 2.32 -5.76 7.08
C GLN A 243 3.59 -4.94 6.87
N LEU A 244 4.64 -5.23 7.64
CA LEU A 244 5.91 -4.53 7.51
C LEU A 244 6.61 -4.84 6.18
N MET A 245 6.41 -6.04 5.61
CA MET A 245 6.88 -6.39 4.28
C MET A 245 6.24 -5.49 3.22
N VAL A 246 4.91 -5.35 3.22
CA VAL A 246 4.20 -4.45 2.30
C VAL A 246 4.63 -3.00 2.51
N GLU A 247 4.73 -2.55 3.78
CA GLU A 247 5.19 -1.20 4.14
C GLU A 247 6.55 -0.86 3.54
N GLU A 248 7.52 -1.78 3.57
CA GLU A 248 8.86 -1.53 3.05
C GLU A 248 8.85 -1.31 1.52
N TYR A 249 8.05 -2.08 0.78
CA TYR A 249 7.90 -1.89 -0.67
C TYR A 249 7.12 -0.61 -1.02
N MET A 250 6.12 -0.23 -0.22
CA MET A 250 5.43 1.05 -0.39
C MET A 250 6.35 2.23 -0.09
N CYS A 251 7.20 2.15 0.95
CA CYS A 251 8.24 3.13 1.20
C CYS A 251 9.21 3.24 0.01
N LEU A 252 9.65 2.11 -0.55
CA LEU A 252 10.55 2.08 -1.69
C LEU A 252 9.91 2.68 -2.96
N ALA A 253 8.63 2.35 -3.23
CA ALA A 253 7.83 2.94 -4.30
C ALA A 253 7.76 4.45 -4.18
N ASN A 254 7.31 4.94 -3.02
CA ASN A 254 7.16 6.37 -2.74
C ASN A 254 8.49 7.13 -2.84
N ALA A 255 9.58 6.57 -2.31
CA ALA A 255 10.91 7.17 -2.42
C ALA A 255 11.39 7.24 -3.88
N SER A 256 11.23 6.15 -4.64
CA SER A 256 11.64 6.07 -6.04
C SER A 256 10.86 7.05 -6.92
N VAL A 257 9.53 7.13 -6.74
CA VAL A 257 8.67 8.08 -7.46
C VAL A 257 9.01 9.51 -7.05
N GLY A 258 9.16 9.78 -5.74
CA GLY A 258 9.53 11.09 -5.22
C GLY A 258 10.82 11.61 -5.84
N GLU A 259 11.86 10.77 -5.92
CA GLU A 259 13.10 11.12 -6.60
C GLU A 259 12.89 11.39 -8.10
N LYS A 260 12.13 10.52 -8.79
CA LYS A 260 11.84 10.67 -10.22
C LYS A 260 11.14 11.99 -10.53
N ILE A 261 10.08 12.34 -9.79
CA ILE A 261 9.30 13.56 -10.03
C ILE A 261 10.06 14.81 -9.60
N ARG A 262 10.85 14.75 -8.52
CA ARG A 262 11.72 15.86 -8.10
C ARG A 262 12.75 16.18 -9.18
N ASN A 263 13.36 15.16 -9.77
CA ASN A 263 14.37 15.35 -10.81
C ASN A 263 13.74 15.84 -12.14
N ALA A 264 12.55 15.36 -12.48
CA ALA A 264 11.85 15.76 -13.71
C ALA A 264 11.19 17.15 -13.60
N TYR A 265 10.66 17.50 -12.42
CA TYR A 265 9.91 18.73 -12.18
C TYR A 265 10.34 19.41 -10.85
N PRO A 266 11.57 19.94 -10.75
CA PRO A 266 12.13 20.43 -9.49
C PRO A 266 11.28 21.46 -8.75
N ASN A 267 10.57 22.34 -9.47
CA ASN A 267 9.78 23.43 -8.90
C ASN A 267 8.28 23.09 -8.76
N ARG A 268 7.86 21.87 -9.11
CA ARG A 268 6.43 21.46 -9.13
C ARG A 268 6.20 20.05 -8.58
N ALA A 269 7.23 19.39 -8.07
CA ALA A 269 7.12 18.06 -7.50
C ALA A 269 6.32 18.10 -6.18
N LEU A 270 5.22 17.35 -6.13
CA LEU A 270 4.48 17.13 -4.90
C LEU A 270 5.23 16.11 -4.04
N LEU A 271 5.83 16.57 -2.94
CA LEU A 271 6.61 15.75 -2.02
C LEU A 271 6.05 15.84 -0.60
N ARG A 272 6.31 14.80 0.20
CA ARG A 272 6.00 14.78 1.64
C ARG A 272 7.29 14.83 2.44
N THR A 273 7.39 15.79 3.35
CA THR A 273 8.55 15.96 4.23
C THR A 273 8.11 15.89 5.69
N HIS A 274 8.95 15.29 6.54
CA HIS A 274 8.77 15.32 7.99
C HIS A 274 9.83 16.27 8.59
N PRO A 275 9.44 17.40 9.22
CA PRO A 275 10.38 18.28 9.88
C PRO A 275 11.17 17.58 10.99
N PRO A 276 12.37 18.08 11.36
CA PRO A 276 13.09 17.62 12.53
C PRO A 276 12.25 17.73 13.82
N PHE A 277 12.59 16.93 14.82
CA PHE A 277 11.95 17.04 16.14
C PHE A 277 12.21 18.42 16.76
N LYS A 278 11.23 18.92 17.52
CA LYS A 278 11.41 20.16 18.30
C LYS A 278 12.33 19.86 19.48
N MET A 279 13.49 20.53 19.54
CA MET A 279 14.51 20.26 20.55
C MET A 279 14.02 20.43 21.99
N GLU A 280 13.11 21.39 22.23
CA GLU A 280 12.46 21.60 23.52
C GLU A 280 11.71 20.34 23.99
N LYS A 281 10.86 19.76 23.13
CA LYS A 281 10.11 18.52 23.43
C LYS A 281 11.02 17.32 23.63
N MET A 282 12.13 17.28 22.90
CA MET A 282 13.12 16.22 23.03
C MET A 282 13.88 16.31 24.37
N ALA A 283 14.17 17.52 24.84
CA ALA A 283 14.77 17.75 26.15
C ALA A 283 13.80 17.33 27.28
N GLU A 284 12.51 17.69 27.17
CA GLU A 284 11.46 17.24 28.09
C GLU A 284 11.37 15.71 28.15
N LEU A 285 11.40 15.03 26.99
CA LEU A 285 11.41 13.57 26.92
C LEU A 285 12.66 12.98 27.60
N SER A 286 13.84 13.53 27.32
CA SER A 286 15.11 13.07 27.89
C SER A 286 15.12 13.19 29.42
N ALA A 287 14.64 14.33 29.95
CA ALA A 287 14.50 14.55 31.39
C ALA A 287 13.53 13.55 32.01
N CYS A 288 12.33 13.38 31.42
CA CYS A 288 11.33 12.43 31.89
C CYS A 288 11.86 10.98 31.94
N VAL A 289 12.55 10.53 30.89
CA VAL A 289 13.12 9.18 30.85
C VAL A 289 14.24 9.00 31.88
N SER A 290 15.07 10.04 32.08
CA SER A 290 16.11 10.03 33.12
C SER A 290 15.49 9.95 34.52
N ASP A 291 14.50 10.80 34.81
CA ASP A 291 13.96 10.95 36.16
C ASP A 291 13.09 9.76 36.59
N TYR A 292 12.27 9.21 35.67
CA TYR A 292 11.31 8.16 36.00
C TYR A 292 11.79 6.74 35.67
N LEU A 293 12.65 6.59 34.67
CA LEU A 293 13.10 5.26 34.22
C LEU A 293 14.59 5.01 34.51
N ASN A 294 15.32 6.00 35.03
CA ASN A 294 16.77 5.92 35.26
C ASN A 294 17.53 5.51 33.98
N MET A 295 17.05 5.98 32.83
CA MET A 295 17.60 5.70 31.51
C MET A 295 18.07 6.98 30.82
N LYS A 296 19.12 6.88 30.00
CA LYS A 296 19.56 7.98 29.13
C LYS A 296 19.14 7.69 27.69
N VAL A 297 18.59 8.70 27.02
CA VAL A 297 18.19 8.63 25.61
C VAL A 297 18.93 9.71 24.83
N GLU A 298 19.54 9.33 23.71
CA GLU A 298 20.19 10.27 22.81
C GLU A 298 19.14 10.91 21.88
N VAL A 299 18.80 12.18 22.11
CA VAL A 299 17.68 12.82 21.41
C VAL A 299 18.10 13.83 20.35
N THR A 300 19.38 13.86 19.99
CA THR A 300 19.99 14.85 19.10
C THR A 300 19.83 14.50 17.62
N THR A 301 19.69 13.21 17.30
CA THR A 301 19.53 12.72 15.93
C THR A 301 18.45 11.65 15.88
N ALA A 302 17.85 11.46 14.70
CA ALA A 302 16.92 10.37 14.43
C ALA A 302 17.55 8.96 14.57
N LYS A 303 18.88 8.86 14.56
CA LYS A 303 19.60 7.60 14.78
C LYS A 303 19.89 7.35 16.26
N GLY A 304 20.11 8.42 17.03
CA GLY A 304 20.31 8.35 18.47
C GLY A 304 19.01 8.03 19.21
N LEU A 305 17.88 8.52 18.68
CA LEU A 305 16.52 8.21 19.15
C LEU A 305 16.11 6.78 18.78
#